data_AF-A0A4R2F5L2-F1
#
_entry.id   AF-A0A4R2F5L2-F1
#
_cell.length_a   1.000
_cell.length_b   1.000
_cell.length_c   1.000
_cell.angle_alpha   90.00
_cell.angle_beta   90.00
_cell.angle_gamma   90.00
#
_symmetry.space_group_name_H-M   'P 1'
#
loop_
_entity.id
_entity.type
_entity.pdbx_description
1 polymer ?
#
loop_
_entity_poly.entity_id
_entity_poly.type
_entity_poly.pdbx_seq_one_letter_code
_entity_poly.pdbx_strand_id
1 'polypeptide(L)'
;MKWYVLMAFLWSVSVNAGQVVVRDASEPFDAFAVRAELMRQHEWQEQLRNQQQLQILQVLPLGCLQLTTPYVHFHCGASWYRPYSYLGQQVYIAIPRPSR
;
A
#
# COMPACT_ATOMS: atom_id res chain seq x y z
N MET A 1 -7.23 44.21 -8.63
CA MET A 1 -7.79 43.21 -9.58
C MET A 1 -6.86 42.03 -9.87
N LYS A 2 -5.53 42.21 -9.95
CA LYS A 2 -4.56 41.12 -10.26
C LYS A 2 -4.50 39.94 -9.25
N TRP A 3 -4.95 40.13 -8.01
CA TRP A 3 -4.84 39.10 -6.96
C TRP A 3 -6.00 38.10 -6.93
N TYR A 4 -7.19 38.49 -7.42
CA TYR A 4 -8.36 37.61 -7.47
C TYR A 4 -8.18 36.45 -8.46
N VAL A 5 -7.41 36.65 -9.54
CA VAL A 5 -7.13 35.62 -10.54
C VAL A 5 -6.24 34.51 -9.96
N LEU A 6 -5.29 34.85 -9.08
CA LEU A 6 -4.44 33.88 -8.41
C LEU A 6 -5.19 33.03 -7.39
N MET A 7 -6.21 33.59 -6.73
CA MET A 7 -7.00 32.83 -5.75
C MET A 7 -7.98 31.84 -6.41
N ALA A 8 -8.50 32.16 -7.59
CA ALA A 8 -9.41 31.28 -8.33
C ALA A 8 -8.72 30.00 -8.87
N PHE A 9 -7.41 30.04 -9.12
CA PHE A 9 -6.67 28.88 -9.65
C PHE A 9 -6.46 27.77 -8.60
N LEU A 10 -6.49 28.12 -7.32
CA LEU A 10 -6.28 27.20 -6.19
C LEU A 10 -7.50 26.30 -5.87
N TRP A 11 -8.64 26.50 -6.53
CA TRP A 11 -9.88 25.74 -6.31
C TRP A 11 -10.12 24.64 -7.36
N SER A 12 -9.06 24.16 -8.01
CA SER A 12 -9.15 23.00 -8.89
C SER A 12 -9.14 21.72 -8.04
N VAL A 13 -10.28 21.38 -7.43
CA VAL A 13 -10.46 20.08 -6.79
C VAL A 13 -10.64 18.99 -7.86
N SER A 14 -9.69 18.06 -7.93
CA SER A 14 -9.81 16.89 -8.79
C SER A 14 -10.91 15.98 -8.26
N VAL A 15 -12.09 16.04 -8.87
CA VAL A 15 -13.16 15.06 -8.63
C VAL A 15 -12.79 13.79 -9.37
N ASN A 16 -12.49 12.73 -8.64
CA ASN A 16 -12.24 11.42 -9.23
C ASN A 16 -13.60 10.75 -9.52
N ALA A 17 -13.99 10.69 -10.79
CA ALA A 17 -15.18 9.96 -11.20
C ALA A 17 -14.89 8.45 -11.18
N GLY A 18 -15.81 7.66 -10.62
CA GLY A 18 -15.69 6.20 -10.60
C GLY A 18 -15.66 5.59 -12.00
N GLN A 19 -15.09 4.39 -12.13
CA GLN A 19 -14.98 3.69 -13.41
C GLN A 19 -16.37 3.41 -14.02
N VAL A 20 -16.59 3.89 -15.25
CA VAL A 20 -17.81 3.64 -16.03
C VAL A 20 -17.53 2.53 -17.04
N VAL A 21 -18.28 1.42 -16.95
CA VAL A 21 -18.19 0.30 -17.89
C VAL A 21 -19.39 0.37 -18.84
N VAL A 22 -19.14 0.62 -20.12
CA VAL A 22 -20.16 0.59 -21.18
C VAL A 22 -20.07 -0.73 -21.92
N ARG A 23 -21.22 -1.41 -22.11
CA ARG A 23 -21.33 -2.66 -22.88
C ARG A 23 -22.45 -2.53 -23.91
N ASP A 24 -22.33 -3.30 -24.99
CA ASP A 24 -23.36 -3.42 -26.02
C ASP A 24 -24.63 -4.03 -25.40
N ALA A 25 -25.80 -3.47 -25.71
CA ALA A 25 -27.08 -3.92 -25.16
C ALA A 25 -27.55 -5.27 -25.74
N SER A 26 -26.94 -5.72 -26.84
CA SER A 26 -27.29 -6.96 -27.54
C SER A 26 -26.67 -8.23 -26.93
N GLU A 27 -25.66 -8.08 -26.06
CA GLU A 27 -24.99 -9.21 -25.40
C GLU A 27 -25.52 -9.40 -23.95
N PRO A 28 -25.78 -10.64 -23.51
CA PRO A 28 -26.15 -10.90 -22.12
C PRO A 28 -24.97 -10.54 -21.20
N PHE A 29 -25.19 -9.62 -20.26
CA PHE A 29 -24.17 -9.19 -19.30
C PHE A 29 -24.69 -9.30 -17.86
N ASP A 30 -23.82 -9.76 -16.96
CA ASP A 30 -24.12 -9.82 -15.53
C ASP A 30 -23.60 -8.56 -14.83
N ALA A 31 -24.50 -7.60 -14.61
CA ALA A 31 -24.20 -6.35 -13.91
C ALA A 31 -23.71 -6.58 -12.47
N PHE A 32 -24.18 -7.64 -11.81
CA PHE A 32 -23.83 -7.93 -10.42
C PHE A 32 -22.43 -8.53 -10.31
N ALA A 33 -22.05 -9.41 -11.24
CA ALA A 33 -20.68 -9.91 -11.32
C ALA A 33 -19.66 -8.77 -11.54
N VAL A 34 -19.97 -7.82 -12.43
CA VAL A 34 -19.14 -6.63 -12.66
C VAL A 34 -19.02 -5.77 -11.41
N ARG A 35 -20.13 -5.49 -10.73
CA ARG A 35 -20.11 -4.73 -9.47
C ARG A 35 -19.28 -5.43 -8.40
N ALA A 36 -19.41 -6.74 -8.25
CA ALA A 36 -18.67 -7.51 -7.26
C ALA A 36 -17.15 -7.50 -7.53
N GLU A 37 -16.73 -7.52 -8.80
CA GLU A 37 -15.33 -7.36 -9.19
C GLU A 37 -14.81 -5.96 -8.85
N LEU A 38 -15.54 -4.90 -9.23
CA LEU A 38 -15.14 -3.52 -8.94
C LEU A 38 -15.03 -3.24 -7.44
N MET A 39 -15.94 -3.79 -6.62
CA MET A 39 -15.87 -3.67 -5.17
C MET A 39 -14.60 -4.33 -4.61
N ARG A 40 -14.28 -5.56 -5.06
CA ARG A 40 -13.04 -6.24 -4.63
C ARG A 40 -11.79 -5.45 -5.03
N GLN A 41 -11.75 -4.88 -6.22
CA GLN A 41 -10.63 -4.04 -6.66
C GLN A 41 -10.52 -2.76 -5.83
N HIS A 42 -11.64 -2.12 -5.50
CA HIS A 42 -11.66 -0.94 -4.65
C HIS A 42 -11.17 -1.27 -3.23
N GLU A 43 -11.67 -2.34 -2.62
CA GLU A 43 -11.23 -2.81 -1.32
C GLU A 43 -9.73 -3.11 -1.32
N TRP A 44 -9.22 -3.74 -2.37
CA TRP A 44 -7.79 -3.99 -2.53
C TRP A 44 -6.98 -2.68 -2.63
N GLN A 45 -7.46 -1.69 -3.38
CA GLN A 45 -6.81 -0.36 -3.46
C GLN A 45 -6.83 0.38 -2.12
N GLU A 46 -7.93 0.31 -1.37
CA GLU A 46 -8.02 0.88 -0.02
C GLU A 46 -7.08 0.14 0.95
N GLN A 47 -6.99 -1.18 0.86
CA GLN A 47 -6.03 -1.95 1.63
C GLN A 47 -4.60 -1.58 1.29
N LEU A 48 -4.26 -1.37 0.01
CA LEU A 48 -2.96 -0.87 -0.41
C LEU A 48 -2.68 0.55 0.09
N ARG A 49 -3.68 1.44 0.11
CA ARG A 49 -3.56 2.79 0.70
C ARG A 49 -3.24 2.72 2.19
N ASN A 50 -3.80 1.74 2.88
CA ASN A 50 -3.59 1.52 4.31
C ASN A 50 -2.33 0.68 4.62
N GLN A 51 -1.70 0.08 3.62
CA GLN A 51 -0.43 -0.61 3.77
C GLN A 51 0.67 0.43 3.90
N GLN A 52 1.31 0.47 5.08
CA GLN A 52 2.60 1.15 5.23
C GLN A 52 3.54 0.65 4.13
N GLN A 53 4.24 1.57 3.45
CA GLN A 53 5.24 1.24 2.45
C GLN A 53 6.18 0.16 3.01
N LEU A 54 6.04 -1.07 2.53
CA LEU A 54 6.83 -2.21 2.99
C LEU A 54 8.29 -1.92 2.67
N GLN A 55 9.07 -1.55 3.68
CA GLN A 55 10.49 -1.27 3.52
C GLN A 55 11.23 -2.62 3.50
N ILE A 56 11.59 -3.06 2.30
CA ILE A 56 12.38 -4.28 2.07
C ILE A 56 13.85 -3.87 1.94
N LEU A 57 14.67 -4.29 2.90
CA LEU A 57 16.10 -4.04 2.92
C LEU A 57 16.85 -5.30 2.51
N GLN A 58 17.87 -5.16 1.66
CA GLN A 58 18.78 -6.27 1.35
C GLN A 58 19.87 -6.41 2.42
N VAL A 59 20.21 -5.30 3.10
CA VAL A 59 21.20 -5.22 4.16
C VAL A 59 20.65 -4.47 5.35
N LEU A 60 20.98 -4.92 6.56
CA LEU A 60 20.59 -4.24 7.78
C LEU A 60 21.50 -3.04 8.06
N PRO A 61 20.99 -1.99 8.72
CA PRO A 61 21.83 -0.92 9.26
C PRO A 61 22.91 -1.43 10.22
N LEU A 62 23.99 -0.66 10.39
CA LEU A 62 25.03 -0.99 11.36
C LEU A 62 24.47 -0.94 12.79
N GLY A 63 24.91 -1.87 13.65
CA GLY A 63 24.54 -1.91 15.07
C GLY A 63 23.20 -2.62 15.37
N CYS A 64 22.63 -3.37 14.42
CA CYS A 64 21.44 -4.17 14.67
C CYS A 64 21.72 -5.38 15.57
N LEU A 65 20.81 -5.65 16.52
CA LEU A 65 20.88 -6.80 17.43
C LEU A 65 19.93 -7.90 16.97
N GLN A 66 20.42 -9.12 16.83
CA GLN A 66 19.59 -10.29 16.56
C GLN A 66 18.96 -10.80 17.86
N LEU A 67 17.65 -11.04 17.82
CA LEU A 67 16.82 -11.55 18.90
C LEU A 67 16.07 -12.78 18.41
N THR A 68 15.88 -13.77 19.27
CA THR A 68 15.28 -15.07 18.89
C THR A 68 13.90 -15.32 19.51
N THR A 69 13.47 -14.48 20.46
CA THR A 69 12.18 -14.60 21.13
C THR A 69 11.29 -13.39 20.84
N PRO A 70 10.01 -13.58 20.42
CA PRO A 70 9.32 -14.85 20.22
C PRO A 70 9.69 -15.58 18.91
N TYR A 71 10.46 -14.93 18.02
CA TYR A 71 10.98 -15.50 16.77
C TYR A 71 12.27 -14.75 16.38
N VAL A 72 12.99 -15.22 15.36
CA VAL A 72 14.20 -14.54 14.85
C VAL A 72 13.83 -13.19 14.24
N HIS A 73 14.37 -12.11 14.80
CA HIS A 73 14.20 -10.75 14.31
C HIS A 73 15.39 -9.87 14.73
N PHE A 74 15.43 -8.65 14.18
CA PHE A 74 16.51 -7.70 14.40
C PHE A 74 15.97 -6.38 14.94
N HIS A 75 16.61 -5.85 15.96
CA HIS A 75 16.33 -4.53 16.52
C HIS A 75 17.42 -3.55 16.10
N CYS A 76 17.03 -2.46 15.42
CA CYS A 76 17.93 -1.48 14.83
C CYS A 76 17.48 -0.06 15.23
N GLY A 77 17.99 0.45 16.35
CA GLY A 77 17.61 1.77 16.86
C GLY A 77 16.14 1.84 17.29
N ALA A 78 15.29 2.45 16.46
CA ALA A 78 13.83 2.54 16.68
C ALA A 78 13.02 1.54 15.83
N SER A 79 13.68 0.85 14.90
CA SER A 79 13.03 -0.03 13.92
C SER A 79 13.27 -1.51 14.22
N TRP A 80 12.34 -2.34 13.77
CA TRP A 80 12.38 -3.79 13.93
C TRP A 80 12.30 -4.42 12.55
N TYR A 81 13.08 -5.47 12.32
CA TYR A 81 13.13 -6.16 11.02
C TYR A 81 13.07 -7.67 11.19
N ARG A 82 12.42 -8.35 10.24
CA ARG A 82 12.42 -9.82 10.17
C ARG A 82 13.14 -10.31 8.91
N PRO A 83 14.00 -11.33 9.02
CA PRO A 83 14.65 -11.95 7.87
C PRO A 83 13.68 -12.82 7.04
N TYR A 84 13.74 -12.72 5.71
CA TYR A 84 13.05 -13.57 4.74
C TYR A 84 14.00 -14.01 3.62
N SER A 85 13.82 -15.23 3.10
CA SER A 85 14.49 -15.67 1.88
C SER A 85 13.60 -15.42 0.67
N TYR A 86 14.06 -14.63 -0.28
CA TYR A 86 13.33 -14.27 -1.50
C TYR A 86 14.25 -14.37 -2.72
N LEU A 87 13.85 -15.19 -3.71
CA LEU A 87 14.64 -15.46 -4.93
C LEU A 87 16.10 -15.88 -4.65
N GLY A 88 16.33 -16.62 -3.56
CA GLY A 88 17.67 -17.05 -3.15
C GLY A 88 18.51 -15.97 -2.46
N GLN A 89 17.94 -14.78 -2.21
CA GLN A 89 18.58 -13.69 -1.48
C GLN A 89 17.90 -13.48 -0.12
N GLN A 90 18.71 -13.17 0.90
CA GLN A 90 18.22 -12.75 2.21
C GLN A 90 17.77 -11.29 2.16
N VAL A 91 16.53 -11.03 2.58
CA VAL A 91 15.97 -9.68 2.74
C VAL A 91 15.42 -9.48 4.14
N TYR A 92 15.21 -8.24 4.52
CA TYR A 92 14.75 -7.82 5.84
C TYR A 92 13.57 -6.88 5.67
N ILE A 93 12.44 -7.24 6.25
CA ILE A 93 11.20 -6.46 6.13
C ILE A 93 10.90 -5.82 7.48
N ALA A 94 10.59 -4.52 7.46
CA ALA A 94 10.20 -3.79 8.65
C ALA A 94 8.94 -4.41 9.28
N ILE A 95 8.96 -4.56 10.60
CA ILE A 95 7.85 -5.08 11.40
C ILE A 95 7.52 -4.13 12.55
N PRO A 96 6.29 -4.16 13.09
CA PRO A 96 6.01 -3.51 14.36
C PRO A 96 6.86 -4.11 15.48
N ARG A 97 7.00 -3.38 16.59
CA ARG A 97 7.67 -3.89 17.80
C ARG A 97 7.03 -5.24 18.19
N PRO A 98 7.80 -6.33 18.30
CA PRO A 98 7.28 -7.61 18.76
C PRO A 98 6.69 -7.46 20.17
N SER A 99 5.44 -7.85 20.37
CA SER A 99 4.87 -8.04 21.70
C SER A 99 5.49 -9.30 22.31
N ARG A 100 5.88 -9.23 23.59
CA ARG A 100 6.29 -10.41 24.36
C ARG A 100 5.14 -11.38 24.52
#